data_AF-A0A319DFW9-F1
#
_entry.id   AF-A0A319DFW9-F1
#
_cell.length_a   1.000
_cell.length_b   1.000
_cell.length_c   1.000
_cell.angle_alpha   90.00
_cell.angle_beta   90.00
_cell.angle_gamma   90.00
#
_symmetry.space_group_name_H-M   'P 1'
#
loop_
_entity.id
_entity.type
_entity.pdbx_description
1 polymer ?
#
loop_
_entity_poly.entity_id
_entity_poly.type
_entity_poly.pdbx_seq_one_letter_code
_entity_poly.pdbx_strand_id
1 'polypeptide(L)'
;MDQRPKNVCQESPPDYANVVASSSASTFLQPPAPSPYHNWQESPEEDRLPPPAASYLYSSTGNASSHDALRAHEFCDAHPLDSPAMPSVAAYRSVEQYDLTPVRPLEFHGNVHVAPQGRWTGSTGHGNSDSILTTNLPLYFSLIDSPLRTNMVKSIYFEVKLLGLGGRSSSRPAEPSGFAIGYVAKPYPSWRSPGWERGSLGVFSDDGCRFVNDSWGGKPFTSEFREGETVGLGMLFRQSCDKNRVDVTVCFTRDGQQVGAWDLAEERDEDSGGIQGLEGDFDLYGAIGLFGVVEFVVEFNPTAWLWTP
;
A
#
# COMPACT_ATOMS: atom_id res chain seq x y z
N MET A 1 12.58 -35.11 -36.45
CA MET A 1 13.89 -34.47 -36.21
C MET A 1 13.61 -33.12 -35.59
N ASP A 2 13.85 -33.07 -34.28
CA ASP A 2 13.75 -31.92 -33.38
C ASP A 2 14.65 -30.77 -33.82
N GLN A 3 14.14 -29.53 -33.79
CA GLN A 3 14.98 -28.35 -33.51
C GLN A 3 14.17 -27.31 -32.70
N ARG A 4 14.51 -27.20 -31.41
CA ARG A 4 14.10 -26.13 -30.49
C ARG A 4 14.86 -24.84 -30.81
N PRO A 5 14.27 -23.64 -30.66
CA PRO A 5 15.03 -22.40 -30.61
C PRO A 5 15.67 -22.19 -29.22
N LYS A 6 16.86 -21.59 -29.24
CA LYS A 6 17.76 -21.36 -28.11
C LYS A 6 17.25 -20.25 -27.20
N ASN A 7 17.37 -20.46 -25.89
CA ASN A 7 17.17 -19.47 -24.84
C ASN A 7 17.99 -18.20 -25.11
N VAL A 8 17.33 -17.05 -25.08
CA VAL A 8 17.96 -15.75 -24.91
C VAL A 8 18.21 -15.59 -23.40
N CYS A 9 19.47 -15.51 -22.99
CA CYS A 9 19.84 -15.14 -21.64
C CYS A 9 19.31 -13.73 -21.34
N GLN A 10 18.41 -13.62 -20.37
CA GLN A 10 18.06 -12.34 -19.77
C GLN A 10 19.27 -11.88 -18.96
N GLU A 11 19.85 -10.73 -19.34
CA GLU A 11 20.81 -10.01 -18.52
C GLU A 11 20.08 -9.50 -17.26
N SER A 12 20.69 -9.71 -16.10
CA SER A 12 20.22 -9.19 -14.82
C SER A 12 20.22 -7.64 -14.84
N PRO A 13 19.20 -6.97 -14.29
CA PRO A 13 19.20 -5.52 -14.17
C PRO A 13 20.28 -5.05 -13.17
N PRO A 14 20.85 -3.84 -13.36
CA PRO A 14 21.96 -3.35 -12.55
C PRO A 14 21.54 -2.98 -11.12
N ASP A 15 22.48 -3.18 -10.20
CA ASP A 15 22.39 -2.94 -8.76
C ASP A 15 22.37 -1.42 -8.42
N TYR A 16 21.43 -1.01 -7.56
CA TYR A 16 21.03 0.40 -7.33
C TYR A 16 22.05 1.22 -6.52
N ALA A 17 23.08 0.57 -5.95
CA ALA A 17 24.19 1.28 -5.29
C ALA A 17 24.94 2.25 -6.22
N ASN A 18 24.86 2.08 -7.55
CA ASN A 18 25.65 2.86 -8.51
C ASN A 18 24.97 4.12 -9.05
N VAL A 19 23.65 4.25 -8.96
CA VAL A 19 22.93 5.36 -9.63
C VAL A 19 22.92 6.62 -8.77
N VAL A 20 22.92 6.48 -7.44
CA VAL A 20 22.92 7.61 -6.48
C VAL A 20 24.30 8.27 -6.36
N ALA A 21 25.38 7.60 -6.77
CA ALA A 21 26.75 8.11 -6.65
C ALA A 21 27.16 9.13 -7.74
N SER A 22 26.31 9.39 -8.74
CA SER A 22 26.71 10.13 -9.96
C SER A 22 26.49 11.65 -9.91
N SER A 23 25.95 12.21 -8.82
CA SER A 23 25.53 13.62 -8.77
C SER A 23 26.25 14.50 -7.74
N SER A 24 27.40 14.08 -7.19
CA SER A 24 28.16 14.88 -6.23
C SER A 24 29.66 14.85 -6.49
N ALA A 25 30.07 15.36 -7.65
CA ALA A 25 31.47 15.71 -7.90
C ALA A 25 31.71 17.19 -7.56
N SER A 26 32.25 17.47 -6.36
CA SER A 26 33.07 18.66 -6.08
C SER A 26 33.82 18.56 -4.74
N THR A 27 35.16 18.51 -4.84
CA THR A 27 36.16 19.10 -3.93
C THR A 27 36.62 18.33 -2.67
N PHE A 28 37.82 17.74 -2.83
CA PHE A 28 38.96 17.55 -1.90
C PHE A 28 38.75 17.59 -0.36
N LEU A 29 39.22 16.53 0.33
CA LEU A 29 40.37 16.53 1.28
C LEU A 29 40.61 15.10 1.84
N GLN A 30 41.87 14.65 1.87
CA GLN A 30 42.27 13.35 2.47
C GLN A 30 42.13 13.36 4.01
N PRO A 31 41.75 12.25 4.67
CA PRO A 31 41.81 12.13 6.12
C PRO A 31 43.22 11.72 6.61
N PRO A 32 43.68 12.17 7.80
CA PRO A 32 44.93 11.73 8.39
C PRO A 32 44.79 10.35 9.09
N ALA A 33 45.91 9.65 9.22
CA ALA A 33 46.03 8.29 9.76
C ALA A 33 45.49 8.12 11.21
N PRO A 34 45.00 6.92 11.59
CA PRO A 34 44.39 6.70 12.91
C PRO A 34 45.42 6.60 14.04
N SER A 35 45.10 7.23 15.18
CA SER A 35 45.83 7.12 16.45
C SER A 35 45.43 5.81 17.18
N PRO A 36 46.36 5.14 17.89
CA PRO A 36 46.08 3.87 18.56
C PRO A 36 45.30 4.12 19.86
N TYR A 37 44.67 3.09 20.40
CA TYR A 37 43.86 3.06 21.64
C TYR A 37 42.36 3.40 21.47
N HIS A 38 41.55 2.39 21.11
CA HIS A 38 40.58 1.85 22.07
C HIS A 38 40.12 0.44 21.68
N ASN A 39 40.15 -0.40 22.71
CA ASN A 39 39.94 -1.84 22.70
C ASN A 39 38.44 -2.10 22.84
N TRP A 40 37.75 -2.45 21.74
CA TRP A 40 36.30 -2.74 21.73
C TRP A 40 35.96 -4.22 21.95
N GLN A 41 36.96 -5.04 22.28
CA GLN A 41 36.73 -6.42 22.69
C GLN A 41 36.43 -6.46 24.19
N GLU A 42 35.22 -6.09 24.58
CA GLU A 42 34.53 -6.59 25.79
C GLU A 42 33.13 -5.95 25.89
N SER A 43 32.13 -6.66 25.36
CA SER A 43 30.74 -6.61 25.83
C SER A 43 30.10 -7.95 25.50
N PRO A 44 29.91 -8.86 26.47
CA PRO A 44 29.08 -10.03 26.27
C PRO A 44 27.61 -9.65 26.52
N GLU A 45 26.70 -10.25 25.75
CA GLU A 45 25.22 -10.17 25.82
C GLU A 45 24.49 -9.33 24.75
N GLU A 46 24.91 -9.40 23.49
CA GLU A 46 24.08 -9.10 22.31
C GLU A 46 23.71 -10.37 21.54
N ASP A 47 23.17 -11.38 22.22
CA ASP A 47 22.78 -12.63 21.56
C ASP A 47 21.38 -13.06 21.99
N ARG A 48 20.38 -12.25 21.61
CA ARG A 48 18.95 -12.63 21.64
C ARG A 48 17.97 -11.69 20.94
N LEU A 49 18.41 -10.80 20.05
CA LEU A 49 17.48 -10.16 19.14
C LEU A 49 17.14 -11.16 18.02
N PRO A 50 15.86 -11.44 17.74
CA PRO A 50 15.51 -12.22 16.57
C PRO A 50 16.05 -11.49 15.33
N PRO A 51 16.50 -12.21 14.29
CA PRO A 51 16.93 -11.56 13.06
C PRO A 51 15.80 -10.66 12.56
N PRO A 52 16.09 -9.44 12.06
CA PRO A 52 15.08 -8.63 11.40
C PRO A 52 14.40 -9.50 10.34
N ALA A 53 13.07 -9.46 10.32
CA ALA A 53 12.29 -10.24 9.37
C ALA A 53 12.78 -9.90 7.97
N ALA A 54 13.27 -10.90 7.23
CA ALA A 54 13.77 -10.68 5.88
C ALA A 54 12.66 -10.04 5.02
N SER A 55 12.88 -8.79 4.61
CA SER A 55 12.15 -8.19 3.50
C SER A 55 12.43 -9.02 2.25
N TYR A 56 11.38 -9.41 1.55
CA TYR A 56 11.57 -10.01 0.23
C TYR A 56 12.02 -8.89 -0.70
N LEU A 57 13.04 -9.11 -1.52
CA LEU A 57 13.46 -8.11 -2.51
C LEU A 57 12.44 -7.97 -3.66
N TYR A 58 11.43 -8.86 -3.74
CA TYR A 58 10.42 -8.93 -4.81
C TYR A 58 9.15 -9.68 -4.35
N SER A 59 7.95 -9.12 -4.61
CA SER A 59 6.69 -9.88 -4.58
C SER A 59 6.67 -10.92 -5.71
N SER A 60 5.99 -12.05 -5.53
CA SER A 60 6.11 -13.18 -6.44
C SER A 60 5.51 -12.94 -7.84
N THR A 61 4.45 -12.13 -7.97
CA THR A 61 3.75 -11.97 -9.26
C THR A 61 3.19 -10.58 -9.57
N GLY A 62 3.02 -9.72 -8.56
CA GLY A 62 2.33 -8.43 -8.70
C GLY A 62 3.24 -7.19 -8.75
N ASN A 63 4.54 -7.30 -9.01
CA ASN A 63 5.41 -6.11 -9.05
C ASN A 63 5.14 -5.27 -10.32
N ALA A 64 4.92 -3.98 -10.14
CA ALA A 64 4.94 -3.07 -11.27
C ALA A 64 6.36 -2.96 -11.89
N SER A 65 6.41 -2.56 -13.16
CA SER A 65 7.68 -2.48 -13.89
C SER A 65 8.64 -1.47 -13.25
N SER A 66 9.95 -1.71 -13.38
CA SER A 66 10.96 -0.75 -12.88
C SER A 66 10.80 0.64 -13.50
N HIS A 67 10.29 0.72 -14.73
CA HIS A 67 9.96 1.98 -15.40
C HIS A 67 8.79 2.70 -14.72
N ASP A 68 7.73 1.98 -14.35
CA ASP A 68 6.58 2.55 -13.65
C ASP A 68 6.92 2.99 -12.24
N ALA A 69 7.79 2.25 -11.54
CA ALA A 69 8.31 2.65 -10.24
C ALA A 69 9.13 3.94 -10.33
N LEU A 70 10.05 4.04 -11.29
CA LEU A 70 10.82 5.28 -11.52
C LEU A 70 9.91 6.47 -11.84
N ARG A 71 8.97 6.29 -12.76
CA ARG A 71 7.99 7.34 -13.12
C ARG A 71 7.10 7.72 -11.93
N ALA A 72 6.78 6.77 -11.06
CA ALA A 72 6.01 7.02 -9.85
C ALA A 72 6.84 7.84 -8.84
N HIS A 73 8.11 7.54 -8.64
CA HIS A 73 9.00 8.34 -7.81
C HIS A 73 9.13 9.77 -8.34
N GLU A 74 9.38 9.94 -9.65
CA GLU A 74 9.43 11.27 -10.29
C GLU A 74 8.11 12.05 -10.10
N PHE A 75 6.97 11.37 -10.23
CA PHE A 75 5.66 11.97 -9.96
C PHE A 75 5.55 12.41 -8.51
N CYS A 76 5.96 11.56 -7.56
CA CYS A 76 5.89 11.81 -6.13
C CYS A 76 6.73 13.03 -5.71
N ASP A 77 7.93 13.15 -6.28
CA ASP A 77 8.84 14.27 -6.04
C ASP A 77 8.30 15.59 -6.61
N ALA A 78 7.69 15.52 -7.79
CA ALA A 78 7.13 16.69 -8.46
C ALA A 78 5.80 17.19 -7.84
N HIS A 79 5.07 16.32 -7.14
CA HIS A 79 3.73 16.62 -6.63
C HIS A 79 3.62 16.28 -5.15
N PRO A 80 4.10 17.08 -4.19
CA PRO A 80 3.97 16.79 -2.76
C PRO A 80 2.53 16.49 -2.30
N LEU A 81 2.37 15.76 -1.20
CA LEU A 81 1.05 15.44 -0.64
C LEU A 81 0.25 16.72 -0.33
N ASP A 82 -1.04 16.71 -0.68
CA ASP A 82 -1.96 17.82 -0.45
C ASP A 82 -2.14 18.02 1.05
N SER A 83 -2.00 19.27 1.51
CA SER A 83 -2.32 19.58 2.91
C SER A 83 -3.81 19.32 3.19
N PRO A 84 -4.16 18.77 4.37
CA PRO A 84 -5.56 18.56 4.75
C PRO A 84 -6.41 19.81 4.56
N ALA A 85 -7.62 19.62 4.04
CA ALA A 85 -8.57 20.69 3.84
C ALA A 85 -9.81 20.48 4.72
N MET A 86 -10.41 21.58 5.18
CA MET A 86 -11.68 21.49 5.89
C MET A 86 -12.77 21.01 4.92
N PRO A 87 -13.41 19.85 5.17
CA PRO A 87 -14.49 19.41 4.30
C PRO A 87 -15.71 20.29 4.44
N SER A 88 -16.49 20.40 3.36
CA SER A 88 -17.82 20.96 3.46
C SER A 88 -18.71 20.05 4.31
N VAL A 89 -19.73 20.63 4.95
CA VAL A 89 -20.74 19.86 5.72
C VAL A 89 -21.41 18.78 4.85
N ALA A 90 -21.64 19.07 3.56
CA ALA A 90 -22.21 18.10 2.64
C ALA A 90 -21.26 16.92 2.37
N ALA A 91 -19.98 17.20 2.13
CA ALA A 91 -18.97 16.17 1.88
C ALA A 91 -18.79 15.25 3.10
N TYR A 92 -18.68 15.83 4.29
CA TYR A 92 -18.54 15.03 5.51
C TYR A 92 -19.80 14.16 5.77
N ARG A 93 -21.00 14.71 5.56
CA ARG A 93 -22.26 13.95 5.66
C ARG A 93 -22.35 12.80 4.66
N SER A 94 -21.88 12.97 3.43
CA SER A 94 -21.84 11.88 2.45
C SER A 94 -21.01 10.70 2.96
N VAL A 95 -19.87 10.98 3.60
CA VAL A 95 -19.02 9.94 4.19
C VAL A 95 -19.69 9.26 5.38
N GLU A 96 -20.36 10.03 6.26
CA GLU A 96 -21.15 9.48 7.38
C GLU A 96 -22.32 8.59 6.92
N GLN A 97 -22.81 8.81 5.69
CA GLN A 97 -23.87 8.02 5.05
C GLN A 97 -23.33 6.91 4.14
N TYR A 98 -21.99 6.74 4.11
CA TYR A 98 -21.30 5.78 3.24
C TYR A 98 -21.55 6.01 1.74
N ASP A 99 -21.97 7.22 1.35
CA ASP A 99 -22.22 7.62 -0.04
C ASP A 99 -20.90 8.01 -0.72
N LEU A 100 -20.12 6.97 -1.03
CA LEU A 100 -18.80 7.07 -1.64
C LEU A 100 -18.87 6.55 -3.07
N THR A 101 -18.22 7.28 -3.97
CA THR A 101 -18.13 6.91 -5.39
C THR A 101 -16.68 6.63 -5.78
N PRO A 102 -16.43 5.66 -6.68
CA PRO A 102 -15.09 5.36 -7.13
C PRO A 102 -14.59 6.43 -8.10
N VAL A 103 -13.40 6.96 -7.85
CA VAL A 103 -12.65 7.75 -8.82
C VAL A 103 -11.97 6.77 -9.78
N ARG A 104 -12.30 6.89 -11.07
CA ARG A 104 -11.78 6.02 -12.13
C ARG A 104 -10.65 6.72 -12.87
N PRO A 105 -9.42 6.22 -12.80
CA PRO A 105 -8.32 6.78 -13.57
C PRO A 105 -8.39 6.33 -15.05
N LEU A 106 -7.53 6.92 -15.88
CA LEU A 106 -7.46 6.57 -17.31
C LEU A 106 -6.95 5.15 -17.54
N GLU A 107 -6.07 4.67 -16.65
CA GLU A 107 -5.48 3.33 -16.70
C GLU A 107 -6.48 2.23 -16.32
N PHE A 108 -7.59 2.58 -15.67
CA PHE A 108 -8.60 1.61 -15.27
C PHE A 108 -9.42 1.15 -16.48
N HIS A 109 -9.19 -0.09 -16.90
CA HIS A 109 -9.90 -0.76 -17.99
C HIS A 109 -10.90 -1.76 -17.42
N GLY A 110 -12.05 -1.24 -17.00
CA GLY A 110 -13.10 -2.04 -16.39
C GLY A 110 -14.43 -1.32 -16.24
N ASN A 111 -15.37 -1.95 -15.55
CA ASN A 111 -16.64 -1.36 -15.18
C ASN A 111 -16.77 -1.37 -13.65
N VAL A 112 -17.33 -0.30 -13.09
CA VAL A 112 -17.70 -0.24 -11.68
C VAL A 112 -19.08 0.37 -11.57
N HIS A 113 -19.97 -0.33 -10.90
CA HIS A 113 -21.31 0.10 -10.57
C HIS A 113 -21.39 0.40 -9.07
N VAL A 114 -22.00 1.53 -8.73
CA VAL A 114 -22.29 1.90 -7.34
C VAL A 114 -23.75 1.57 -7.09
N ALA A 115 -24.00 0.62 -6.19
CA ALA A 115 -25.33 0.28 -5.72
C ALA A 115 -25.81 1.33 -4.68
N PRO A 116 -27.11 1.38 -4.37
CA PRO A 116 -27.60 2.19 -3.26
C PRO A 116 -26.84 1.87 -1.96
N GLN A 117 -26.57 2.90 -1.15
CA GLN A 117 -25.76 2.82 0.09
C GLN A 117 -24.25 2.67 -0.13
N GLY A 118 -23.76 2.98 -1.34
CA GLY A 118 -22.33 3.15 -1.61
C GLY A 118 -21.53 1.87 -1.84
N ARG A 119 -22.19 0.71 -1.91
CA ARG A 119 -21.55 -0.56 -2.25
C ARG A 119 -21.07 -0.56 -3.70
N TRP A 120 -19.80 -0.89 -3.94
CA TRP A 120 -19.26 -0.98 -5.29
C TRP A 120 -19.27 -2.43 -5.78
N THR A 121 -19.58 -2.62 -7.06
CA THR A 121 -19.40 -3.91 -7.74
C THR A 121 -18.70 -3.62 -9.05
N GLY A 122 -17.56 -4.26 -9.27
CA GLY A 122 -16.73 -3.95 -10.42
C GLY A 122 -16.00 -5.14 -10.97
N SER A 123 -15.50 -4.96 -12.19
CA SER A 123 -14.61 -5.90 -12.85
C SER A 123 -13.65 -5.21 -13.80
N THR A 124 -12.46 -5.79 -13.96
CA THR A 124 -11.45 -5.38 -14.95
C THR A 124 -11.39 -6.37 -16.11
N GLY A 125 -11.02 -5.88 -17.29
CA GLY A 125 -10.84 -6.69 -18.49
C GLY A 125 -9.41 -7.18 -18.67
N HIS A 126 -9.21 -8.05 -19.66
CA HIS A 126 -7.88 -8.49 -20.08
C HIS A 126 -6.99 -7.30 -20.48
N GLY A 127 -5.73 -7.33 -20.06
CA GLY A 127 -4.77 -6.27 -20.37
C GLY A 127 -4.99 -5.00 -19.56
N ASN A 128 -5.73 -5.08 -18.45
CA ASN A 128 -5.74 -4.02 -17.45
C ASN A 128 -4.35 -3.94 -16.80
N SER A 129 -3.61 -2.89 -17.09
CA SER A 129 -2.37 -2.56 -16.37
C SER A 129 -2.66 -2.23 -14.91
N ASP A 130 -1.62 -2.07 -14.12
CA ASP A 130 -1.75 -1.53 -12.77
C ASP A 130 -2.57 -0.24 -12.77
N SER A 131 -3.60 -0.23 -11.94
CA SER A 131 -4.55 0.87 -11.84
C SER A 131 -5.09 0.92 -10.41
N ILE A 132 -5.52 2.10 -9.97
CA ILE A 132 -6.08 2.28 -8.63
C ILE A 132 -7.45 2.94 -8.67
N LEU A 133 -8.42 2.34 -7.98
CA LEU A 133 -9.68 2.98 -7.64
C LEU A 133 -9.56 3.58 -6.25
N THR A 134 -9.94 4.84 -6.09
CA THR A 134 -10.00 5.50 -4.78
C THR A 134 -11.40 5.99 -4.49
N THR A 135 -11.74 6.19 -3.22
CA THR A 135 -12.94 6.95 -2.85
C THR A 135 -12.83 8.38 -3.37
N ASN A 136 -13.96 8.97 -3.75
CA ASN A 136 -14.03 10.39 -4.13
C ASN A 136 -13.80 11.32 -2.93
N LEU A 137 -14.12 10.86 -1.72
CA LEU A 137 -13.95 11.59 -0.46
C LEU A 137 -13.04 10.81 0.50
N PRO A 138 -12.30 11.48 1.40
CA PRO A 138 -11.55 10.83 2.46
C PRO A 138 -12.47 9.98 3.36
N LEU A 139 -11.96 8.84 3.80
CA LEU A 139 -12.51 8.07 4.92
C LEU A 139 -12.06 8.65 6.27
N TYR A 140 -10.89 9.30 6.28
CA TYR A 140 -10.35 10.02 7.43
C TYR A 140 -10.01 11.45 7.02
N PHE A 141 -10.63 12.43 7.66
CA PHE A 141 -10.34 13.86 7.49
C PHE A 141 -9.45 14.35 8.64
N SER A 142 -8.16 14.59 8.40
CA SER A 142 -7.22 14.92 9.49
C SER A 142 -7.64 16.16 10.30
N LEU A 143 -8.26 17.15 9.66
CA LEU A 143 -8.70 18.36 10.37
C LEU A 143 -9.93 18.17 11.27
N ILE A 144 -10.72 17.12 11.07
CA ILE A 144 -11.96 16.86 11.83
C ILE A 144 -11.84 15.61 12.70
N ASP A 145 -11.27 14.55 12.16
CA ASP A 145 -11.25 13.22 12.77
C ASP A 145 -10.05 12.98 13.69
N SER A 146 -9.01 13.82 13.60
CA SER A 146 -7.76 13.57 14.32
C SER A 146 -7.97 13.48 15.84
N PRO A 147 -7.46 12.41 16.49
CA PRO A 147 -7.48 12.28 17.94
C PRO A 147 -6.82 13.45 18.68
N LEU A 148 -5.86 14.13 18.06
CA LEU A 148 -5.21 15.32 18.63
C LEU A 148 -6.18 16.50 18.81
N ARG A 149 -7.27 16.53 18.03
CA ARG A 149 -8.30 17.58 18.09
C ARG A 149 -9.52 17.11 18.85
N THR A 150 -9.95 15.88 18.60
CA THR A 150 -11.21 15.35 19.14
C THR A 150 -11.03 14.76 20.54
N ASN A 151 -9.80 14.39 20.94
CA ASN A 151 -9.51 13.54 22.09
C ASN A 151 -10.28 12.20 22.06
N MET A 152 -10.71 11.77 20.87
CA MET A 152 -11.43 10.52 20.66
C MET A 152 -10.63 9.63 19.71
N VAL A 153 -10.74 8.32 19.93
CA VAL A 153 -10.22 7.33 18.99
C VAL A 153 -11.04 7.38 17.71
N LYS A 154 -10.37 7.38 16.56
CA LYS A 154 -11.02 7.28 15.25
C LYS A 154 -10.62 5.97 14.58
N SER A 155 -11.58 5.28 14.00
CA SER A 155 -11.34 4.15 13.10
C SER A 155 -11.85 4.46 11.69
N ILE A 156 -11.15 3.93 10.70
CA ILE A 156 -11.63 3.76 9.33
C ILE A 156 -11.44 2.30 8.95
N TYR A 157 -12.38 1.74 8.20
CA TYR A 157 -12.37 0.34 7.79
C TYR A 157 -13.26 0.16 6.56
N PHE A 158 -12.92 -0.78 5.69
CA PHE A 158 -13.80 -1.24 4.61
C PHE A 158 -13.42 -2.68 4.22
N GLU A 159 -14.37 -3.37 3.59
CA GLU A 159 -14.20 -4.75 3.11
C GLU A 159 -14.19 -4.81 1.58
N VAL A 160 -13.44 -5.75 1.05
CA VAL A 160 -13.42 -6.12 -0.37
C VAL A 160 -13.62 -7.63 -0.48
N LYS A 161 -14.68 -8.02 -1.19
CA LYS A 161 -14.91 -9.41 -1.58
C LYS A 161 -14.33 -9.68 -2.94
N LEU A 162 -13.45 -10.68 -3.02
CA LEU A 162 -12.90 -11.17 -4.27
C LEU A 162 -13.88 -12.14 -4.92
N LEU A 163 -14.41 -11.81 -6.09
CA LEU A 163 -15.36 -12.68 -6.80
C LEU A 163 -14.67 -13.60 -7.81
N GLY A 164 -13.58 -13.14 -8.43
CA GLY A 164 -12.86 -13.93 -9.44
C GLY A 164 -11.53 -13.31 -9.88
N LEU A 165 -10.59 -14.16 -10.31
CA LEU A 165 -9.28 -13.80 -10.87
C LEU A 165 -9.01 -14.50 -12.20
N GLY A 166 -8.27 -13.84 -13.10
CA GLY A 166 -7.63 -14.48 -14.26
C GLY A 166 -8.53 -14.82 -15.46
N GLY A 167 -9.85 -14.60 -15.35
CA GLY A 167 -10.83 -14.81 -16.42
C GLY A 167 -10.97 -16.27 -16.85
N ARG A 168 -12.17 -16.86 -16.69
CA ARG A 168 -12.43 -18.25 -17.11
C ARG A 168 -12.48 -18.38 -18.64
N SER A 169 -11.32 -18.41 -19.31
CA SER A 169 -11.23 -18.67 -20.75
C SER A 169 -10.36 -19.89 -21.03
N SER A 170 -10.96 -20.96 -21.55
CA SER A 170 -10.26 -22.17 -22.00
C SER A 170 -9.34 -21.96 -23.21
N SER A 171 -9.33 -20.76 -23.79
CA SER A 171 -8.61 -20.42 -25.03
C SER A 171 -7.43 -19.46 -24.87
N ARG A 172 -7.17 -18.95 -23.65
CA ARG A 172 -6.05 -18.04 -23.38
C ARG A 172 -5.23 -18.51 -22.18
N PRO A 173 -3.90 -18.31 -22.19
CA PRO A 173 -3.08 -18.50 -21.01
C PRO A 173 -3.61 -17.65 -19.85
N ALA A 174 -3.51 -18.17 -18.62
CA ALA A 174 -3.86 -17.41 -17.43
C ALA A 174 -2.98 -16.15 -17.36
N GLU A 175 -3.63 -15.00 -17.33
CA GLU A 175 -3.02 -13.68 -17.15
C GLU A 175 -2.80 -13.45 -15.65
N PRO A 176 -1.60 -13.02 -15.21
CA PRO A 176 -1.38 -12.60 -13.83
C PRO A 176 -2.42 -11.55 -13.45
N SER A 177 -3.20 -11.84 -12.41
CA SER A 177 -4.30 -10.99 -11.98
C SER A 177 -4.30 -10.94 -10.47
N GLY A 178 -4.62 -9.77 -9.92
CA GLY A 178 -4.65 -9.56 -8.49
C GLY A 178 -5.16 -8.19 -8.14
N PHE A 179 -5.44 -8.00 -6.86
CA PHE A 179 -5.80 -6.72 -6.31
C PHE A 179 -5.06 -6.45 -4.99
N ALA A 180 -5.01 -5.19 -4.62
CA ALA A 180 -4.53 -4.75 -3.32
C ALA A 180 -5.61 -3.93 -2.64
N ILE A 181 -5.83 -4.15 -1.33
CA ILE A 181 -6.69 -3.32 -0.49
C ILE A 181 -5.82 -2.38 0.33
N GLY A 182 -6.19 -1.09 0.40
CA GLY A 182 -5.31 -0.12 1.04
C GLY A 182 -5.92 1.26 1.30
N TYR A 183 -5.04 2.16 1.73
CA TYR A 183 -5.34 3.57 1.92
C TYR A 183 -4.27 4.41 1.22
N VAL A 184 -4.67 5.57 0.69
CA VAL A 184 -3.76 6.54 0.06
C VAL A 184 -4.07 7.96 0.52
N ALA A 185 -3.03 8.78 0.67
CA ALA A 185 -3.07 10.23 0.65
C ALA A 185 -2.88 10.72 -0.80
N LYS A 186 -3.42 11.89 -1.11
CA LYS A 186 -3.37 12.48 -2.47
C LYS A 186 -2.36 13.63 -2.55
N PRO A 187 -1.81 13.93 -3.74
CA PRO A 187 -1.97 13.19 -5.00
C PRO A 187 -1.17 11.88 -5.03
N TYR A 188 -1.76 10.85 -5.65
CA TYR A 188 -1.20 9.51 -5.78
C TYR A 188 -1.15 9.08 -7.26
N PRO A 189 -0.06 8.44 -7.74
CA PRO A 189 0.05 8.01 -9.12
C PRO A 189 -1.00 6.93 -9.45
N SER A 190 -1.82 7.18 -10.47
CA SER A 190 -3.01 6.36 -10.76
C SER A 190 -2.71 4.95 -11.30
N TRP A 191 -1.46 4.71 -11.71
CA TRP A 191 -0.94 3.46 -12.24
C TRP A 191 -0.16 2.64 -11.21
N ARG A 192 -0.33 2.93 -9.92
CA ARG A 192 0.36 2.23 -8.82
C ARG A 192 -0.65 1.70 -7.81
N SER A 193 -0.39 0.52 -7.28
CA SER A 193 -1.19 -0.09 -6.21
C SER A 193 -0.91 0.58 -4.85
N PRO A 194 -1.90 0.66 -3.95
CA PRO A 194 -1.72 1.27 -2.64
C PRO A 194 -0.64 0.54 -1.84
N GLY A 195 0.21 1.29 -1.15
CA GLY A 195 1.35 0.80 -0.40
C GLY A 195 2.69 0.96 -1.12
N TRP A 196 2.70 1.12 -2.44
CA TRP A 196 3.95 1.23 -3.18
C TRP A 196 4.64 2.58 -3.06
N GLU A 197 3.88 3.66 -3.03
CA GLU A 197 4.44 5.02 -3.00
C GLU A 197 4.11 5.75 -1.70
N ARG A 198 4.77 6.89 -1.45
CA ARG A 198 4.57 7.73 -0.27
C ARG A 198 3.07 8.01 0.01
N GLY A 199 2.73 8.14 1.29
CA GLY A 199 1.37 8.38 1.73
C GLY A 199 0.42 7.21 1.49
N SER A 200 0.89 5.97 1.38
CA SER A 200 0.01 4.82 1.15
C SER A 200 0.42 3.55 1.87
N LEU A 201 -0.58 2.73 2.18
CA LEU A 201 -0.39 1.36 2.66
C LEU A 201 -1.37 0.43 1.95
N GLY A 202 -0.99 -0.83 1.80
CA GLY A 202 -1.86 -1.85 1.21
C GLY A 202 -1.43 -3.28 1.51
N VAL A 203 -2.37 -4.21 1.29
CA VAL A 203 -2.14 -5.66 1.39
C VAL A 203 -2.54 -6.30 0.06
N PHE A 204 -1.66 -7.13 -0.48
CA PHE A 204 -1.74 -7.65 -1.84
C PHE A 204 -2.33 -9.06 -1.86
N SER A 205 -3.15 -9.34 -2.87
CA SER A 205 -3.89 -10.60 -2.95
C SER A 205 -3.06 -11.79 -3.39
N ASP A 206 -1.98 -11.56 -4.15
CA ASP A 206 -1.21 -12.62 -4.80
C ASP A 206 -0.27 -13.34 -3.83
N ASP A 207 0.32 -12.61 -2.88
CA ASP A 207 1.24 -13.19 -1.89
C ASP A 207 0.87 -12.92 -0.43
N GLY A 208 -0.10 -12.03 -0.18
CA GLY A 208 -0.47 -11.62 1.18
C GLY A 208 0.54 -10.69 1.85
N CYS A 209 1.47 -10.10 1.10
CA CYS A 209 2.39 -9.12 1.62
C CYS A 209 1.68 -7.78 1.89
N ARG A 210 2.17 -7.07 2.91
CA ARG A 210 1.80 -5.67 3.17
C ARG A 210 2.90 -4.73 2.69
N PHE A 211 2.49 -3.57 2.22
CA PHE A 211 3.36 -2.53 1.70
C PHE A 211 3.00 -1.22 2.40
N VAL A 212 4.00 -0.45 2.80
CA VAL A 212 3.79 0.87 3.40
C VAL A 212 4.88 1.81 2.90
N ASN A 213 4.52 2.67 1.95
CA ASN A 213 5.45 3.54 1.24
C ASN A 213 6.66 2.77 0.70
N ASP A 214 6.43 1.57 0.17
CA ASP A 214 7.47 0.63 -0.22
C ASP A 214 7.28 0.15 -1.66
N SER A 215 8.11 0.67 -2.56
CA SER A 215 8.00 0.42 -3.99
C SER A 215 8.61 -0.89 -4.46
N TRP A 216 9.31 -1.63 -3.59
CA TRP A 216 10.22 -2.70 -4.01
C TRP A 216 10.18 -3.96 -3.14
N GLY A 217 10.00 -3.84 -1.82
CA GLY A 217 10.24 -4.94 -0.88
C GLY A 217 8.97 -5.64 -0.38
N GLY A 218 8.04 -4.87 0.18
CA GLY A 218 6.92 -5.42 0.94
C GLY A 218 7.39 -6.25 2.14
N LYS A 219 6.46 -6.51 3.07
CA LYS A 219 6.70 -7.40 4.22
C LYS A 219 5.68 -8.55 4.20
N PRO A 220 6.11 -9.80 4.39
CA PRO A 220 5.19 -10.91 4.63
C PRO A 220 4.24 -10.58 5.77
N PHE A 221 2.95 -10.87 5.57
CA PHE A 221 1.95 -10.47 6.55
C PHE A 221 0.81 -11.49 6.68
N THR A 222 0.26 -11.94 5.56
CA THR A 222 -0.81 -12.92 5.52
C THR A 222 -0.60 -13.89 4.34
N SER A 223 -1.58 -14.75 4.05
CA SER A 223 -1.55 -15.64 2.89
C SER A 223 -2.09 -14.96 1.63
N GLU A 224 -1.93 -15.58 0.47
CA GLU A 224 -2.69 -15.26 -0.73
C GLU A 224 -4.21 -15.22 -0.47
N PHE A 225 -4.95 -14.45 -1.27
CA PHE A 225 -6.40 -14.30 -1.16
C PHE A 225 -7.10 -15.29 -2.09
N ARG A 226 -8.30 -15.73 -1.72
CA ARG A 226 -9.04 -16.75 -2.47
C ARG A 226 -10.30 -16.19 -3.11
N GLU A 227 -10.65 -16.71 -4.28
CA GLU A 227 -11.97 -16.43 -4.87
C GLU A 227 -13.09 -16.79 -3.89
N GLY A 228 -14.02 -15.87 -3.69
CA GLY A 228 -15.14 -15.97 -2.74
C GLY A 228 -14.86 -15.37 -1.37
N GLU A 229 -13.60 -15.14 -1.01
CA GLU A 229 -13.17 -14.57 0.28
C GLU A 229 -13.48 -13.08 0.38
N THR A 230 -13.80 -12.62 1.60
CA THR A 230 -13.91 -11.20 1.93
C THR A 230 -12.78 -10.79 2.85
N VAL A 231 -11.95 -9.86 2.39
CA VAL A 231 -10.87 -9.28 3.19
C VAL A 231 -11.27 -7.87 3.62
N GLY A 232 -10.77 -7.42 4.76
CA GLY A 232 -11.00 -6.04 5.20
C GLY A 232 -9.77 -5.46 5.86
N LEU A 233 -9.60 -4.15 5.70
CA LEU A 233 -8.44 -3.41 6.20
C LEU A 233 -8.89 -2.18 6.96
N GLY A 234 -8.44 -2.05 8.20
CA GLY A 234 -8.77 -0.92 9.07
C GLY A 234 -7.54 -0.18 9.56
N MET A 235 -7.69 1.13 9.76
CA MET A 235 -6.72 1.95 10.48
C MET A 235 -7.39 2.55 11.72
N LEU A 236 -6.65 2.53 12.82
CA LEU A 236 -7.11 2.96 14.14
C LEU A 236 -6.18 4.02 14.68
N PHE A 237 -6.68 5.24 14.75
CA PHE A 237 -5.95 6.44 15.16
C PHE A 237 -6.23 6.72 16.63
N ARG A 238 -5.18 6.79 17.44
CA ARG A 238 -5.27 7.14 18.87
C ARG A 238 -4.30 8.26 19.19
N GLN A 239 -4.64 9.10 20.16
CA GLN A 239 -3.66 10.02 20.70
C GLN A 239 -2.57 9.21 21.42
N SER A 240 -1.33 9.47 21.07
CA SER A 240 -0.17 8.82 21.69
C SER A 240 0.04 9.29 23.12
N CYS A 241 0.84 8.56 23.88
CA CYS A 241 1.31 9.01 25.20
C CYS A 241 2.14 10.29 25.09
N ASP A 242 2.86 10.46 23.97
CA ASP A 242 3.37 11.76 23.53
C ASP A 242 2.21 12.57 22.92
N LYS A 243 1.71 13.54 23.68
CA LYS A 243 0.44 14.24 23.40
C LYS A 243 0.39 14.97 22.06
N ASN A 244 1.51 15.08 21.35
CA ASN A 244 1.62 15.74 20.04
C ASN A 244 1.63 14.75 18.87
N ARG A 245 1.44 13.45 19.11
CA ARG A 245 1.49 12.40 18.09
C ARG A 245 0.23 11.54 18.08
N VAL A 246 -0.04 10.93 16.92
CA VAL A 246 -1.09 9.94 16.75
C VAL A 246 -0.42 8.58 16.57
N ASP A 247 -0.81 7.62 17.40
CA ASP A 247 -0.46 6.21 17.20
C ASP A 247 -1.47 5.61 16.22
N VAL A 248 -0.97 4.93 15.19
CA VAL A 248 -1.79 4.33 14.13
C VAL A 248 -1.56 2.83 14.12
N THR A 249 -2.60 2.08 14.46
CA THR A 249 -2.60 0.61 14.32
C THR A 249 -3.40 0.23 13.10
N VAL A 250 -2.86 -0.66 12.26
CA VAL A 250 -3.58 -1.23 11.13
C VAL A 250 -4.04 -2.64 11.48
N CYS A 251 -5.28 -2.98 11.16
CA CYS A 251 -5.82 -4.33 11.34
C CYS A 251 -6.28 -4.91 10.01
N PHE A 252 -6.15 -6.22 9.88
CA PHE A 252 -6.56 -6.96 8.70
C PHE A 252 -7.45 -8.13 9.08
N THR A 253 -8.46 -8.35 8.26
CA THR A 253 -9.55 -9.29 8.51
C THR A 253 -9.79 -10.17 7.29
N ARG A 254 -10.24 -11.40 7.54
CA ARG A 254 -10.68 -12.38 6.53
C ARG A 254 -11.99 -13.00 7.00
N ASP A 255 -12.99 -12.98 6.15
CA ASP A 255 -14.32 -13.58 6.38
C ASP A 255 -14.90 -13.26 7.76
N GLY A 256 -14.78 -12.00 8.18
CA GLY A 256 -15.31 -11.50 9.45
C GLY A 256 -14.43 -11.76 10.68
N GLN A 257 -13.21 -12.25 10.51
CA GLN A 257 -12.27 -12.49 11.61
C GLN A 257 -11.01 -11.65 11.44
N GLN A 258 -10.54 -11.00 12.50
CA GLN A 258 -9.24 -10.35 12.50
C GLN A 258 -8.12 -11.41 12.53
N VAL A 259 -7.27 -11.39 11.50
CA VAL A 259 -6.19 -12.38 11.33
C VAL A 259 -4.79 -11.77 11.42
N GLY A 260 -4.70 -10.43 11.42
CA GLY A 260 -3.42 -9.73 11.53
C GLY A 260 -3.60 -8.29 11.98
N ALA A 261 -2.54 -7.72 12.56
CA ALA A 261 -2.44 -6.30 12.86
C ALA A 261 -0.97 -5.89 12.94
N TRP A 262 -0.71 -4.60 12.77
CA TRP A 262 0.60 -4.02 12.97
C TRP A 262 0.54 -2.57 13.46
N ASP A 263 1.59 -2.14 14.14
CA ASP A 263 1.82 -0.73 14.44
C ASP A 263 2.47 -0.08 13.22
N LEU A 264 1.91 1.02 12.73
CA LEU A 264 2.45 1.73 11.58
C LEU A 264 3.89 2.24 11.84
N ALA A 265 4.20 2.57 13.10
CA ALA A 265 5.51 3.08 13.52
C ALA A 265 6.52 1.97 13.88
N GLU A 266 6.23 0.69 13.58
CA GLU A 266 7.19 -0.40 13.76
C GLU A 266 8.53 -0.11 13.05
N GLU A 267 9.62 -0.66 13.57
CA GLU A 267 10.93 -0.52 12.92
C GLU A 267 10.92 -1.13 11.51
N ARG A 268 11.63 -0.45 10.60
CA ARG A 268 11.68 -0.78 9.17
C ARG A 268 13.12 -0.84 8.73
N ASP A 269 13.35 -1.65 7.70
CA ASP A 269 14.63 -1.72 7.02
C ASP A 269 14.94 -0.35 6.40
N GLU A 270 16.23 0.01 6.34
CA GLU A 270 16.70 1.31 5.83
C GLU A 270 16.22 1.61 4.40
N ASP A 271 15.91 0.56 3.63
CA ASP A 271 15.43 0.63 2.25
C ASP A 271 13.91 0.82 2.11
N SER A 272 13.13 0.68 3.20
CA SER A 272 11.69 0.95 3.20
C SER A 272 11.42 2.46 3.26
N GLY A 273 10.48 2.97 2.47
CA GLY A 273 10.07 4.37 2.59
C GLY A 273 9.51 4.68 3.99
N GLY A 274 9.68 5.94 4.42
CA GLY A 274 9.17 6.44 5.70
C GLY A 274 7.64 6.37 5.78
N ILE A 275 7.02 6.87 6.86
CA ILE A 275 5.55 6.79 7.07
C ILE A 275 4.77 8.05 6.71
N GLN A 276 5.43 9.01 6.04
CA GLN A 276 4.83 10.27 5.65
C GLN A 276 3.47 10.05 4.99
N GLY A 277 2.47 10.83 5.41
CA GLY A 277 1.12 10.79 4.86
C GLY A 277 0.16 9.85 5.58
N LEU A 278 0.64 9.01 6.50
CA LEU A 278 -0.18 7.98 7.17
C LEU A 278 -0.29 8.18 8.69
N GLU A 279 0.41 9.18 9.24
CA GLU A 279 0.54 9.43 10.69
C GLU A 279 -0.66 10.20 11.28
N GLY A 280 -1.79 10.22 10.57
CA GLY A 280 -2.99 10.94 10.96
C GLY A 280 -2.95 12.45 10.64
N ASP A 281 -1.92 12.90 9.93
CA ASP A 281 -1.65 14.28 9.52
C ASP A 281 -2.14 14.61 8.09
N PHE A 282 -2.59 13.62 7.33
CA PHE A 282 -3.16 13.77 5.99
C PHE A 282 -4.56 13.17 5.88
N ASP A 283 -5.33 13.63 4.89
CA ASP A 283 -6.61 13.03 4.54
C ASP A 283 -6.38 11.69 3.81
N LEU A 284 -7.06 10.63 4.26
CA LEU A 284 -6.86 9.28 3.73
C LEU A 284 -8.09 8.78 2.99
N TYR A 285 -7.85 8.23 1.81
CA TYR A 285 -8.86 7.69 0.91
C TYR A 285 -8.79 6.17 0.91
N GLY A 286 -9.95 5.51 0.91
CA GLY A 286 -10.01 4.06 0.69
C GLY A 286 -9.58 3.76 -0.74
N ALA A 287 -8.74 2.75 -0.92
CA ALA A 287 -8.11 2.48 -2.20
C ALA A 287 -8.04 0.99 -2.53
N ILE A 288 -8.19 0.68 -3.81
CA ILE A 288 -8.09 -0.67 -4.36
C ILE A 288 -7.19 -0.62 -5.59
N GLY A 289 -6.04 -1.29 -5.51
CA GLY A 289 -5.16 -1.54 -6.66
C GLY A 289 -5.66 -2.74 -7.45
N LEU A 290 -5.61 -2.69 -8.77
CA LEU A 290 -6.14 -3.72 -9.67
C LEU A 290 -5.18 -3.92 -10.86
N PHE A 291 -4.83 -5.17 -11.15
CA PHE A 291 -4.13 -5.57 -12.36
C PHE A 291 -4.70 -6.89 -12.91
N GLY A 292 -4.67 -7.03 -14.23
CA GLY A 292 -5.27 -8.18 -14.90
C GLY A 292 -6.79 -8.24 -14.76
N VAL A 293 -7.36 -9.45 -14.79
CA VAL A 293 -8.81 -9.68 -14.72
C VAL A 293 -9.23 -9.96 -13.28
N VAL A 294 -9.97 -9.04 -12.68
CA VAL A 294 -10.46 -9.12 -11.30
C VAL A 294 -11.94 -8.81 -11.29
N GLU A 295 -12.72 -9.57 -10.53
CA GLU A 295 -14.11 -9.25 -10.19
C GLU A 295 -14.21 -9.04 -8.67
N PHE A 296 -14.86 -7.95 -8.23
CA PHE A 296 -14.86 -7.55 -6.83
C PHE A 296 -16.13 -6.84 -6.37
N VAL A 297 -16.35 -6.85 -5.05
CA VAL A 297 -17.36 -6.02 -4.36
C VAL A 297 -16.67 -5.27 -3.23
N VAL A 298 -17.00 -3.99 -3.04
CA VAL A 298 -16.45 -3.14 -1.98
C VAL A 298 -17.57 -2.70 -1.07
N GLU A 299 -17.36 -2.82 0.24
CA GLU A 299 -18.35 -2.49 1.26
C GLU A 299 -17.77 -1.50 2.28
N PHE A 300 -18.34 -0.29 2.30
CA PHE A 300 -17.98 0.76 3.25
C PHE A 300 -18.99 0.87 4.39
N ASN A 301 -20.19 0.30 4.26
CA ASN A 301 -21.24 0.41 5.25
C ASN A 301 -21.04 -0.65 6.36
N PRO A 302 -20.86 -0.25 7.64
CA PRO A 302 -20.66 -1.16 8.76
C PRO A 302 -21.77 -2.18 8.96
N THR A 303 -22.99 -1.88 8.51
CA THR A 303 -24.13 -2.81 8.62
C THR A 303 -24.04 -4.01 7.68
N ALA A 304 -23.18 -3.93 6.66
CA ALA A 304 -22.97 -4.96 5.66
C ALA A 304 -21.61 -5.67 5.79
N TRP A 305 -20.75 -5.23 6.71
CA TRP A 305 -19.48 -5.89 7.00
C TRP A 305 -19.70 -7.27 7.62
N LEU A 306 -18.79 -8.19 7.32
CA LEU A 306 -18.70 -9.48 8.00
C LEU A 306 -18.02 -9.32 9.36
N TRP A 307 -17.03 -8.44 9.49
CA TRP A 307 -16.36 -8.17 10.75
C TRP A 307 -17.09 -7.08 11.53
N THR A 308 -17.23 -7.29 12.83
CA THR A 308 -17.70 -6.27 13.78
C THR A 308 -16.51 -5.86 14.66
N PRO A 309 -16.01 -4.61 14.52
CA PRO A 309 -14.88 -4.09 15.30
C PRO A 309 -15.12 -4.02 16.81
#